data_AF-A0A829H6K4-F1
#
_entry.id   AF-A0A829H6K4-F1
#
_cell.length_a   1.000
_cell.length_b   1.000
_cell.length_c   1.000
_cell.angle_alpha   90.00
_cell.angle_beta   90.00
_cell.angle_gamma   90.00
#
_symmetry.space_group_name_H-M   'P 1'
#
loop_
_entity.id
_entity.type
_entity.pdbx_description
1 polymer ?
#
loop_
_entity_poly.entity_id
_entity_poly.type
_entity_poly.pdbx_seq_one_letter_code
_entity_poly.pdbx_strand_id
1 'polypeptide(L)'
;LKSGSTQLKNGDKKFAKTLSSSAKKVNGITVTSDTKKMFAAPTKMSHKHYSYVPNYGHALAPYVLSLALYVGALVFNFAYPIRKVSKADGTATQWFFSKITIGAVVAVATAIVEATLIMAVGLNVDHVGQFYLTAILFSLTSMYLIMFLSMAFDNPGRFLAMVGLMLQLGGSGGTFPMELTNQFYNIIHPFLPMSYSIMNFRNAITSGIASNTVTLGYIVIIAFALGSLLLLWITMILLQRYHKMGISQLDDNQKLQAVEK
;
A
#
# COMPACT_ATOMS: atom_id res chain seq x y z
N LEU A 1 -24.91 10.42 -68.90
CA LEU A 1 -26.06 9.54 -68.57
C LEU A 1 -25.87 8.08 -69.06
N LYS A 2 -25.56 7.81 -70.33
CA LYS A 2 -25.32 6.43 -70.85
C LYS A 2 -24.19 5.66 -70.16
N SER A 3 -23.08 6.32 -69.81
CA SER A 3 -21.94 5.71 -69.11
C SER A 3 -22.31 5.23 -67.69
N GLY A 4 -22.99 6.08 -66.91
CA GLY A 4 -23.45 5.73 -65.55
C GLY A 4 -24.47 4.58 -65.51
N SER A 5 -25.42 4.54 -66.45
CA SER A 5 -26.38 3.42 -66.57
C SER A 5 -25.69 2.10 -66.93
N THR A 6 -24.67 2.15 -67.78
CA THR A 6 -23.87 0.96 -68.15
C THR A 6 -23.04 0.46 -66.97
N GLN A 7 -22.46 1.38 -66.19
CA GLN A 7 -21.67 1.07 -65.00
C GLN A 7 -22.54 0.43 -63.89
N LEU A 8 -23.76 0.93 -63.67
CA LEU A 8 -24.72 0.35 -62.74
C LEU A 8 -25.11 -1.08 -63.14
N LYS A 9 -25.49 -1.28 -64.41
CA LYS A 9 -25.86 -2.60 -64.95
C LYS A 9 -24.72 -3.61 -64.84
N ASN A 10 -23.47 -3.18 -65.04
CA ASN A 10 -22.30 -4.02 -64.86
C ASN A 10 -22.00 -4.30 -63.38
N GLY A 11 -22.23 -3.33 -62.50
CA GLY A 11 -22.17 -3.47 -61.05
C GLY A 11 -23.15 -4.52 -60.52
N ASP A 12 -24.41 -4.45 -60.94
CA ASP A 12 -25.46 -5.40 -60.54
C ASP A 12 -25.15 -6.82 -61.01
N LYS A 13 -24.68 -6.98 -62.25
CA LYS A 13 -24.22 -8.28 -62.77
C LYS A 13 -23.04 -8.82 -61.98
N LYS A 14 -22.07 -7.96 -61.61
CA LYS A 14 -20.92 -8.35 -60.81
C LYS A 14 -21.34 -8.74 -59.40
N PHE A 15 -22.26 -7.98 -58.78
CA PHE A 15 -22.81 -8.27 -57.46
C PHE A 15 -23.55 -9.61 -57.45
N ALA A 16 -24.50 -9.82 -58.37
CA ALA A 16 -25.25 -11.07 -58.47
C ALA A 16 -24.33 -12.28 -58.71
N LYS A 17 -23.31 -12.13 -59.57
CA LYS A 17 -22.31 -13.17 -59.82
C LYS A 17 -21.48 -13.47 -58.57
N THR A 18 -21.06 -12.44 -57.83
CA THR A 18 -20.26 -12.59 -56.60
C THR A 18 -21.09 -13.23 -55.50
N LEU A 19 -22.35 -12.80 -55.32
CA LEU A 19 -23.27 -13.37 -54.33
C LEU A 19 -23.55 -14.85 -54.60
N SER A 20 -23.84 -15.21 -55.86
CA SER A 20 -24.05 -16.61 -56.26
C SER A 20 -22.78 -17.45 -56.06
N SER A 21 -21.61 -16.91 -56.39
CA SER A 21 -20.33 -17.61 -56.20
C SER A 21 -20.01 -17.79 -54.72
N SER A 22 -20.27 -16.79 -53.87
CA SER A 22 -20.10 -16.87 -52.43
C SER A 22 -21.07 -17.86 -51.79
N ALA A 23 -22.34 -17.87 -52.20
CA ALA A 23 -23.34 -18.84 -51.73
C ALA A 23 -22.92 -20.28 -52.05
N LYS A 24 -22.42 -20.53 -53.27
CA LYS A 24 -21.86 -21.84 -53.65
C LYS A 24 -20.63 -22.22 -52.81
N LYS A 25 -19.74 -21.26 -52.54
CA LYS A 25 -18.57 -21.48 -51.68
C LYS A 25 -18.97 -21.85 -50.25
N VAL A 26 -19.95 -21.15 -49.67
CA VAL A 26 -20.42 -21.40 -48.29
C VAL A 26 -21.14 -22.74 -48.19
N ASN A 27 -22.03 -23.06 -49.15
CA ASN A 27 -22.74 -24.35 -49.17
C ASN A 27 -21.83 -25.55 -49.51
N GLY A 28 -20.65 -25.31 -50.08
CA GLY A 28 -19.64 -26.33 -50.34
C GLY A 28 -18.73 -26.65 -49.15
N ILE A 29 -18.83 -25.90 -48.04
CA ILE A 29 -18.04 -26.17 -46.84
C ILE A 29 -18.70 -27.33 -46.08
N THR A 30 -18.04 -28.49 -46.07
CA THR A 30 -18.41 -29.60 -45.21
C THR A 30 -18.07 -29.26 -43.76
N VAL A 31 -19.11 -29.02 -42.95
CA VAL A 31 -18.96 -28.72 -41.53
C VAL A 31 -18.61 -30.01 -40.78
N THR A 32 -17.32 -30.29 -40.59
CA THR A 32 -16.86 -31.41 -39.77
C THR A 32 -17.01 -31.07 -38.27
N SER A 33 -16.87 -32.09 -37.41
CA SER A 33 -16.85 -31.91 -35.95
C SER A 33 -15.78 -30.90 -35.50
N ASP A 34 -14.63 -30.89 -36.17
CA ASP A 34 -13.54 -29.95 -35.90
C ASP A 34 -13.88 -28.53 -36.34
N THR A 35 -14.59 -28.35 -37.46
CA THR A 35 -15.12 -27.05 -37.87
C THR A 35 -16.10 -26.50 -36.83
N LYS A 36 -16.99 -27.33 -36.29
CA LYS A 36 -17.92 -26.91 -35.21
C LYS A 36 -17.17 -26.49 -33.94
N LYS A 37 -16.15 -27.24 -33.54
CA LYS A 37 -15.30 -26.89 -32.40
C LYS A 37 -14.56 -25.57 -32.63
N MET A 38 -14.05 -25.35 -33.84
CA MET A 38 -13.38 -24.10 -34.21
C MET A 38 -14.32 -22.89 -34.21
N PHE A 39 -15.59 -23.05 -34.61
CA PHE A 39 -16.60 -21.98 -34.52
C PHE A 39 -17.11 -21.75 -33.09
N ALA A 40 -17.22 -22.81 -32.28
CA ALA A 40 -17.71 -22.72 -30.90
C ALA A 40 -16.66 -22.19 -29.91
N ALA A 41 -15.38 -22.46 -30.17
CA ALA A 41 -14.25 -22.01 -29.36
C ALA A 41 -13.09 -21.56 -30.28
N PRO A 42 -13.23 -20.40 -30.96
CA PRO A 42 -12.27 -19.94 -31.96
C PRO A 42 -10.91 -19.56 -31.37
N THR A 43 -10.82 -19.42 -30.06
CA THR A 43 -9.60 -19.05 -29.35
C THR A 43 -9.26 -20.12 -28.32
N LYS A 44 -8.01 -20.61 -28.35
CA LYS A 44 -7.43 -21.36 -27.25
C LYS A 44 -6.88 -20.34 -26.25
N MET A 45 -7.52 -20.20 -25.09
CA MET A 45 -6.95 -19.39 -24.01
C MET A 45 -5.70 -20.09 -23.47
N SER A 46 -4.55 -19.44 -23.62
CA SER A 46 -3.30 -19.84 -22.97
C SER A 46 -3.11 -18.95 -21.75
N HIS A 47 -3.29 -19.51 -20.56
CA HIS A 47 -3.06 -18.80 -19.30
C HIS A 47 -1.63 -19.01 -18.83
N LYS A 48 -0.86 -17.93 -18.71
CA LYS A 48 0.39 -17.92 -17.94
C LYS A 48 0.10 -17.32 -16.57
N HIS A 49 0.21 -18.13 -15.52
CA HIS A 49 0.13 -17.66 -14.14
C HIS A 49 1.54 -17.30 -13.67
N TYR A 50 1.76 -16.02 -13.38
CA TYR A 50 3.04 -15.54 -12.82
C TYR A 50 3.13 -15.74 -11.30
N SER A 51 1.99 -15.91 -10.63
CA SER A 51 1.84 -16.08 -9.19
C SER A 51 0.50 -16.77 -8.88
N TYR A 52 0.40 -17.41 -7.72
CA TYR A 52 -0.82 -18.08 -7.23
C TYR A 52 -1.20 -17.57 -5.84
N VAL A 53 -2.48 -17.23 -5.65
CA VAL A 53 -3.03 -16.77 -4.37
C VAL A 53 -4.09 -17.79 -3.89
N PRO A 54 -3.85 -18.55 -2.80
CA PRO A 54 -4.69 -19.70 -2.44
C PRO A 54 -6.13 -19.36 -2.04
N ASN A 55 -6.33 -18.25 -1.33
CA ASN A 55 -7.65 -17.86 -0.81
C ASN A 55 -7.74 -16.36 -0.54
N TYR A 56 -8.94 -15.90 -0.18
CA TYR A 56 -9.21 -14.50 0.13
C TYR A 56 -8.38 -13.96 1.32
N GLY A 57 -8.06 -14.81 2.30
CA GLY A 57 -7.19 -14.46 3.42
C GLY A 57 -5.78 -14.09 2.97
N HIS A 58 -5.19 -14.87 2.06
CA HIS A 58 -3.87 -14.55 1.47
C HIS A 58 -3.92 -13.26 0.65
N ALA A 59 -5.04 -13.00 -0.05
CA ALA A 59 -5.22 -11.78 -0.82
C ALA A 59 -5.32 -10.52 0.07
N LEU A 60 -5.98 -10.63 1.23
CA LEU A 60 -6.14 -9.53 2.18
C LEU A 60 -5.00 -9.39 3.20
N ALA A 61 -4.19 -10.43 3.43
CA ALA A 61 -3.12 -10.41 4.43
C ALA A 61 -2.19 -9.19 4.32
N PRO A 62 -1.67 -8.78 3.13
CA PRO A 62 -0.83 -7.58 3.00
C PRO A 62 -1.44 -6.30 3.58
N TYR A 63 -2.76 -6.12 3.40
CA TYR A 63 -3.50 -4.97 3.90
C TYR A 63 -3.64 -5.03 5.43
N VAL A 64 -4.07 -6.17 5.96
CA VAL A 64 -4.29 -6.34 7.39
C VAL A 64 -2.98 -6.25 8.18
N LEU A 65 -1.88 -6.81 7.67
CA LEU A 65 -0.55 -6.71 8.28
C LEU A 65 -0.08 -5.26 8.35
N SER A 66 -0.12 -4.54 7.23
CA SER A 66 0.24 -3.12 7.22
C SER A 66 -0.65 -2.31 8.18
N LEU A 67 -1.95 -2.57 8.20
CA LEU A 67 -2.87 -1.92 9.11
C LEU A 67 -2.50 -2.18 10.59
N ALA A 68 -2.26 -3.44 10.94
CA ALA A 68 -1.94 -3.85 12.31
C ALA A 68 -0.64 -3.20 12.82
N LEU A 69 0.41 -3.13 12.00
CA LEU A 69 1.66 -2.44 12.35
C LEU A 69 1.46 -0.94 12.60
N TYR A 70 0.68 -0.26 11.75
CA TYR A 70 0.39 1.15 11.94
C TYR A 70 -0.41 1.40 13.22
N VAL A 71 -1.45 0.58 13.46
CA VAL A 71 -2.27 0.66 14.67
C VAL A 71 -1.44 0.36 15.92
N GLY A 72 -0.54 -0.63 15.88
CA GLY A 72 0.37 -0.93 16.98
C GLY A 72 1.25 0.26 17.35
N ALA A 73 1.83 0.92 16.35
CA ALA A 73 2.59 2.16 16.55
C ALA A 73 1.71 3.30 17.12
N LEU A 74 0.46 3.42 16.66
CA LEU A 74 -0.48 4.42 17.13
C LEU A 74 -0.83 4.22 18.61
N VAL A 75 -1.25 3.01 18.99
CA VAL A 75 -1.61 2.65 20.37
C VAL A 75 -0.43 2.87 21.31
N PHE A 76 0.78 2.46 20.90
CA PHE A 76 1.99 2.73 21.68
C PHE A 76 2.19 4.23 21.93
N ASN A 77 2.05 5.07 20.90
CA ASN A 77 2.26 6.51 21.03
C ASN A 77 1.18 7.23 21.84
N PHE A 78 -0.01 6.64 22.02
CA PHE A 78 -1.02 7.15 22.96
C PHE A 78 -0.59 6.97 24.41
N ALA A 79 -0.11 5.78 24.77
CA ALA A 79 0.34 5.49 26.13
C ALA A 79 1.73 6.08 26.45
N TYR A 80 2.61 6.15 25.45
CA TYR A 80 3.98 6.56 25.65
C TYR A 80 4.11 8.08 25.83
N PRO A 81 4.70 8.57 26.95
CA PRO A 81 4.86 10.00 27.20
C PRO A 81 6.03 10.55 26.35
N ILE A 82 5.75 10.79 25.08
CA ILE A 82 6.75 11.18 24.09
C ILE A 82 7.41 12.52 24.45
N ARG A 83 6.63 13.51 24.93
CA ARG A 83 7.11 14.85 25.31
C ARG A 83 7.88 14.89 26.63
N LYS A 84 7.78 13.87 27.49
CA LYS A 84 8.46 13.84 28.78
C LYS A 84 9.98 13.75 28.58
N VAL A 85 10.71 14.70 29.18
CA VAL A 85 12.17 14.78 29.12
C VAL A 85 12.77 13.84 30.17
N SER A 86 13.84 13.14 29.81
CA SER A 86 14.52 12.18 30.70
C SER A 86 15.51 12.86 31.66
N LYS A 87 16.19 13.94 31.21
CA LYS A 87 17.12 14.76 32.00
C LYS A 87 16.88 16.23 31.73
N ALA A 88 16.73 17.04 32.78
CA ALA A 88 16.48 18.49 32.65
C ALA A 88 17.60 19.22 31.88
N ASP A 89 18.86 18.80 32.07
CA ASP A 89 20.04 19.42 31.44
C ASP A 89 20.52 18.69 30.17
N GLY A 90 19.70 17.81 29.60
CA GLY A 90 20.05 17.02 28.41
C GLY A 90 19.97 17.82 27.11
N THR A 91 20.79 17.47 26.11
CA THR A 91 20.67 18.05 24.76
C THR A 91 19.47 17.45 24.00
N ALA A 92 18.91 18.17 23.02
CA ALA A 92 17.83 17.69 22.17
C ALA A 92 18.20 16.38 21.46
N THR A 93 19.45 16.21 21.08
CA THR A 93 19.94 14.97 20.45
C THR A 93 19.94 13.80 21.44
N GLN A 94 20.32 14.00 22.70
CA GLN A 94 20.22 12.96 23.73
C GLN A 94 18.75 12.59 24.02
N TRP A 95 17.86 13.59 24.06
CA TRP A 95 16.43 13.36 24.19
C TRP A 95 15.89 12.56 23.00
N PHE A 96 16.26 12.93 21.77
CA PHE A 96 15.91 12.21 20.55
C PHE A 96 16.33 10.76 20.60
N PHE A 97 17.61 10.46 20.86
CA PHE A 97 18.09 9.08 20.95
C PHE A 97 17.36 8.28 22.05
N SER A 98 17.10 8.90 23.21
CA SER A 98 16.37 8.22 24.29
C SER A 98 14.95 7.79 23.88
N LYS A 99 14.29 8.55 23.01
CA LYS A 99 12.92 8.25 22.57
C LYS A 99 12.91 7.28 21.39
N ILE A 100 13.74 7.50 20.37
CA ILE A 100 13.74 6.65 19.18
C ILE A 100 14.20 5.23 19.50
N THR A 101 15.13 5.02 20.44
CA THR A 101 15.59 3.67 20.78
C THR A 101 14.45 2.83 21.35
N ILE A 102 13.65 3.40 22.25
CA ILE A 102 12.47 2.72 22.80
C ILE A 102 11.43 2.47 21.68
N GLY A 103 11.14 3.49 20.86
CA GLY A 103 10.21 3.35 19.74
C GLY A 103 10.65 2.28 18.74
N ALA A 104 11.95 2.23 18.40
CA ALA A 104 12.52 1.26 17.48
C ALA A 104 12.43 -0.17 18.02
N VAL A 105 12.77 -0.39 19.30
CA VAL A 105 12.66 -1.71 19.93
C VAL A 105 11.22 -2.20 19.90
N VAL A 106 10.26 -1.35 20.26
CA VAL A 106 8.83 -1.72 20.26
C VAL A 106 8.33 -1.97 18.83
N ALA A 107 8.72 -1.15 17.86
CA ALA A 107 8.33 -1.32 16.46
C ALA A 107 8.88 -2.64 15.87
N VAL A 108 10.16 -2.93 16.11
CA VAL A 108 10.79 -4.18 15.66
C VAL A 108 10.16 -5.39 16.35
N ALA A 109 9.95 -5.32 17.67
CA ALA A 109 9.32 -6.41 18.41
C ALA A 109 7.89 -6.68 17.89
N THR A 110 7.08 -5.63 17.71
CA THR A 110 5.72 -5.75 17.15
C THR A 110 5.74 -6.39 15.76
N ALA A 111 6.67 -5.96 14.89
CA ALA A 111 6.82 -6.52 13.54
C ALA A 111 7.20 -8.00 13.55
N ILE A 112 8.17 -8.40 14.39
CA ILE A 112 8.59 -9.79 14.52
C ILE A 112 7.46 -10.65 15.07
N VAL A 113 6.76 -10.18 16.11
CA VAL A 113 5.63 -10.90 16.72
C VAL A 113 4.51 -11.09 15.71
N GLU A 114 4.10 -10.03 15.02
CA GLU A 114 3.04 -10.10 13.99
C GLU A 114 3.43 -11.08 12.87
N ALA A 115 4.63 -10.92 12.30
CA ALA A 115 5.10 -11.75 11.20
C ALA A 115 5.23 -13.23 11.61
N THR A 116 5.73 -13.51 12.81
CA THR A 116 5.87 -14.90 13.30
C THR A 116 4.51 -15.52 13.56
N LEU A 117 3.60 -14.81 14.24
CA LEU A 117 2.29 -15.34 14.61
C LEU A 117 1.43 -15.64 13.40
N ILE A 118 1.39 -14.74 12.40
CA ILE A 118 0.54 -14.96 11.22
C ILE A 118 1.04 -16.15 10.38
N MET A 119 2.36 -16.34 10.29
CA MET A 119 2.95 -17.52 9.65
C MET A 119 2.65 -18.79 10.44
N ALA A 120 2.73 -18.74 11.78
CA ALA A 120 2.40 -19.87 12.64
C ALA A 120 0.91 -20.28 12.56
N VAL A 121 0.02 -19.32 12.29
CA VAL A 121 -1.43 -19.55 12.08
C VAL A 121 -1.73 -20.14 10.70
N GLY A 122 -0.74 -20.19 9.79
CA GLY A 122 -0.85 -20.88 8.51
C GLY A 122 -0.84 -19.98 7.27
N LEU A 123 -0.39 -18.72 7.38
CA LEU A 123 -0.09 -17.90 6.21
C LEU A 123 1.19 -18.42 5.53
N ASN A 124 1.05 -18.92 4.30
CA ASN A 124 2.19 -19.33 3.49
C ASN A 124 2.84 -18.10 2.85
N VAL A 125 4.16 -17.99 2.98
CA VAL A 125 4.95 -16.85 2.52
C VAL A 125 6.07 -17.36 1.61
N ASP A 126 6.07 -16.92 0.35
CA ASP A 126 7.09 -17.31 -0.63
C ASP A 126 8.51 -16.81 -0.25
N HIS A 127 8.60 -15.55 0.20
CA HIS A 127 9.87 -14.89 0.50
C HIS A 127 9.92 -14.40 1.96
N VAL A 128 10.21 -15.33 2.88
CA VAL A 128 10.22 -15.07 4.34
C VAL A 128 11.14 -13.89 4.71
N GLY A 129 12.33 -13.78 4.13
CA GLY A 129 13.24 -12.66 4.42
C GLY A 129 12.67 -11.29 4.03
N GLN A 130 12.03 -11.20 2.86
CA GLN A 130 11.36 -9.96 2.41
C GLN A 130 10.13 -9.63 3.26
N PHE A 131 9.44 -10.66 3.76
CA PHE A 131 8.28 -10.51 4.63
C PHE A 131 8.65 -9.84 5.96
N TYR A 132 9.66 -10.37 6.67
CA TYR A 132 10.16 -9.74 7.89
C TYR A 132 10.76 -8.36 7.63
N LEU A 133 11.50 -8.19 6.54
CA LEU A 133 12.06 -6.90 6.17
C LEU A 133 10.97 -5.85 5.95
N THR A 134 9.91 -6.19 5.23
CA THR A 134 8.76 -5.30 4.99
C THR A 134 8.07 -4.94 6.28
N ALA A 135 7.79 -5.93 7.15
CA ALA A 135 7.15 -5.71 8.44
C ALA A 135 7.98 -4.77 9.33
N ILE A 136 9.29 -5.02 9.44
CA ILE A 136 10.19 -4.20 10.27
C ILE A 136 10.28 -2.77 9.73
N LEU A 137 10.53 -2.61 8.43
CA LEU A 137 10.66 -1.29 7.82
C LEU A 137 9.37 -0.48 7.96
N PHE A 138 8.22 -1.07 7.64
CA PHE A 138 6.96 -0.35 7.72
C PHE A 138 6.53 -0.05 9.16
N SER A 139 6.80 -0.97 10.11
CA SER A 139 6.58 -0.73 11.53
C SER A 139 7.42 0.45 12.04
N LEU A 140 8.70 0.51 11.67
CA LEU A 140 9.58 1.64 11.99
C LEU A 140 9.09 2.94 11.36
N THR A 141 8.73 2.92 10.07
CA THR A 141 8.17 4.08 9.38
C THR A 141 6.93 4.62 10.09
N SER A 142 6.00 3.73 10.43
CA SER A 142 4.76 4.09 11.14
C SER A 142 5.07 4.64 12.53
N MET A 143 5.97 4.00 13.28
CA MET A 143 6.41 4.45 14.60
C MET A 143 6.99 5.86 14.55
N TYR A 144 7.95 6.11 13.66
CA TYR A 144 8.62 7.40 13.56
C TYR A 144 7.70 8.51 13.05
N LEU A 145 6.81 8.21 12.10
CA LEU A 145 5.80 9.16 11.62
C LEU A 145 4.88 9.61 12.75
N ILE A 146 4.37 8.67 13.54
CA ILE A 146 3.45 8.97 14.64
C ILE A 146 4.17 9.66 15.80
N MET A 147 5.40 9.25 16.11
CA MET A 147 6.25 9.94 17.08
C MET A 147 6.52 11.39 16.66
N PHE A 148 6.81 11.64 15.38
CA PHE A 148 6.96 12.99 14.83
C PHE A 148 5.70 13.82 15.03
N LEU A 149 4.55 13.35 14.57
CA LEU A 149 3.28 14.08 14.68
C LEU A 149 2.93 14.38 16.15
N SER A 150 3.07 13.38 17.02
CA SER A 150 2.81 13.51 18.46
C SER A 150 3.80 14.45 19.14
N MET A 151 5.08 14.45 18.72
CA MET A 151 6.06 15.39 19.25
C MET A 151 5.79 16.82 18.77
N ALA A 152 5.45 17.01 17.50
CA ALA A 152 5.23 18.33 16.91
C ALA A 152 3.95 19.00 17.43
N PHE A 153 2.84 18.26 17.48
CA PHE A 153 1.52 18.82 17.72
C PHE A 153 0.83 18.31 18.99
N ASP A 154 1.49 17.46 19.78
CA ASP A 154 0.94 16.91 21.02
C ASP A 154 -0.29 16.01 20.82
N ASN A 155 -1.28 16.03 21.73
CA ASN A 155 -2.57 15.36 21.59
C ASN A 155 -3.24 15.58 20.21
N PRO A 156 -3.31 16.80 19.64
CA PRO A 156 -3.74 16.98 18.25
C PRO A 156 -2.91 16.23 17.21
N GLY A 157 -1.61 16.05 17.45
CA GLY A 157 -0.74 15.24 16.59
C GLY A 157 -1.11 13.77 16.55
N ARG A 158 -1.51 13.21 17.70
CA ARG A 158 -2.05 11.84 17.79
C ARG A 158 -3.35 11.72 17.00
N PHE A 159 -4.22 12.72 17.08
CA PHE A 159 -5.42 12.79 16.25
C PHE A 159 -5.09 12.86 14.74
N LEU A 160 -4.11 13.66 14.34
CA LEU A 160 -3.64 13.71 12.95
C LEU A 160 -3.10 12.35 12.46
N ALA A 161 -2.42 11.59 13.32
CA ALA A 161 -2.01 10.22 13.01
C ALA A 161 -3.22 9.30 12.78
N MET A 162 -4.31 9.44 13.55
CA MET A 162 -5.56 8.71 13.32
C MET A 162 -6.22 9.11 11.99
N VAL A 163 -6.23 10.41 11.66
CA VAL A 163 -6.73 10.87 10.34
C VAL A 163 -5.87 10.28 9.21
N GLY A 164 -4.54 10.26 9.39
CA GLY A 164 -3.61 9.60 8.48
C GLY A 164 -3.92 8.11 8.30
N LEU A 165 -4.24 7.40 9.38
CA LEU A 165 -4.73 6.02 9.32
C LEU A 165 -6.00 5.91 8.47
N MET A 166 -7.00 6.76 8.71
CA MET A 166 -8.25 6.74 7.94
C MET A 166 -8.02 6.97 6.43
N LEU A 167 -7.13 7.90 6.08
CA LEU A 167 -6.75 8.14 4.68
C LEU A 167 -6.04 6.92 4.08
N GLN A 168 -5.19 6.24 4.85
CA GLN A 168 -4.50 5.03 4.40
C GLN A 168 -5.47 3.84 4.20
N LEU A 169 -6.50 3.68 5.03
CA LEU A 169 -7.49 2.61 4.88
C LEU A 169 -8.19 2.68 3.51
N GLY A 170 -8.61 3.87 3.08
CA GLY A 170 -9.28 4.05 1.79
C GLY A 170 -8.33 4.22 0.61
N GLY A 171 -7.16 4.82 0.84
CA GLY A 171 -6.25 5.28 -0.21
C GLY A 171 -5.09 4.34 -0.54
N SER A 172 -4.89 3.23 0.17
CA SER A 172 -3.71 2.37 -0.01
C SER A 172 -3.88 1.21 -1.00
N GLY A 173 -5.07 1.03 -1.60
CA GLY A 173 -5.33 -0.02 -2.59
C GLY A 173 -5.30 -1.45 -2.03
N GLY A 174 -5.54 -1.60 -0.72
CA GLY A 174 -5.46 -2.88 -0.01
C GLY A 174 -6.61 -3.85 -0.32
N THR A 175 -7.84 -3.36 -0.31
CA THR A 175 -9.07 -4.17 -0.47
C THR A 175 -9.60 -4.19 -1.90
N PHE A 176 -9.43 -3.10 -2.64
CA PHE A 176 -9.84 -2.95 -4.03
C PHE A 176 -8.73 -2.31 -4.87
N PRO A 177 -8.67 -2.60 -6.19
CA PRO A 177 -7.79 -1.90 -7.13
C PRO A 177 -8.03 -0.38 -7.09
N MET A 178 -6.96 0.38 -7.24
CA MET A 178 -7.02 1.84 -7.13
C MET A 178 -7.88 2.47 -8.22
N GLU A 179 -7.97 1.80 -9.37
CA GLU A 179 -8.77 2.16 -10.54
C GLU A 179 -10.28 2.16 -10.26
N LEU A 180 -10.74 1.45 -9.23
CA LEU A 180 -12.14 1.44 -8.80
C LEU A 180 -12.47 2.53 -7.77
N THR A 181 -11.45 3.21 -7.25
CA THR A 181 -11.63 4.26 -6.23
C THR A 181 -11.82 5.63 -6.88
N ASN A 182 -12.35 6.58 -6.11
CA ASN A 182 -12.57 7.94 -6.60
C ASN A 182 -11.24 8.67 -6.90
N GLN A 183 -11.33 9.80 -7.60
CA GLN A 183 -10.17 10.61 -7.97
C GLN A 183 -9.37 11.11 -6.75
N PHE A 184 -10.05 11.45 -5.65
CA PHE A 184 -9.40 11.90 -4.43
C PHE A 184 -8.41 10.85 -3.88
N TYR A 185 -8.85 9.60 -3.76
CA TYR A 185 -7.98 8.53 -3.26
C TYR A 185 -6.83 8.24 -4.23
N ASN A 186 -7.07 8.29 -5.55
CA ASN A 186 -6.02 8.11 -6.55
C ASN A 186 -4.91 9.18 -6.44
N ILE A 187 -5.26 10.43 -6.09
CA ILE A 187 -4.30 11.53 -5.92
C ILE A 187 -3.43 11.31 -4.67
N ILE A 188 -4.03 10.88 -3.56
CA ILE A 188 -3.28 10.72 -2.31
C ILE A 188 -2.49 9.40 -2.25
N HIS A 189 -2.90 8.37 -3.00
CA HIS A 189 -2.30 7.03 -2.99
C HIS A 189 -0.76 7.00 -3.00
N PRO A 190 -0.06 7.78 -3.85
CA PRO A 190 1.41 7.77 -3.89
C PRO A 190 2.08 8.35 -2.65
N PHE A 191 1.36 9.13 -1.85
CA PHE A 191 1.85 9.79 -0.63
C PHE A 191 1.56 9.00 0.64
N LEU A 192 0.99 7.80 0.51
CA LEU A 192 0.66 6.95 1.64
C LEU A 192 1.73 5.85 1.79
N PRO A 193 2.51 5.81 2.88
CA PRO A 193 3.54 4.79 3.05
C PRO A 193 2.95 3.37 3.12
N MET A 194 1.71 3.23 3.60
CA MET A 194 1.00 1.94 3.62
C MET A 194 0.81 1.33 2.23
N SER A 195 0.63 2.14 1.17
CA SER A 195 0.51 1.64 -0.21
C SER A 195 1.72 0.79 -0.61
N TYR A 196 2.92 1.25 -0.27
CA TYR A 196 4.17 0.57 -0.60
C TYR A 196 4.42 -0.65 0.30
N SER A 197 3.98 -0.59 1.56
CA SER A 197 4.02 -1.75 2.47
C SER A 197 3.16 -2.89 1.95
N ILE A 198 1.91 -2.60 1.57
CA ILE A 198 0.98 -3.57 0.99
C ILE A 198 1.58 -4.19 -0.27
N MET A 199 2.15 -3.37 -1.14
CA MET A 199 2.79 -3.82 -2.37
C MET A 199 3.97 -4.77 -2.09
N ASN A 200 4.85 -4.43 -1.14
CA ASN A 200 5.99 -5.27 -0.78
C ASN A 200 5.57 -6.55 -0.05
N PHE A 201 4.56 -6.49 0.81
CA PHE A 201 3.96 -7.68 1.42
C PHE A 201 3.31 -8.59 0.38
N ARG A 202 2.61 -8.04 -0.63
CA ARG A 202 2.09 -8.84 -1.75
C ARG A 202 3.20 -9.61 -2.44
N ASN A 203 4.31 -8.96 -2.77
CA ASN A 203 5.45 -9.65 -3.37
C ASN A 203 6.06 -10.70 -2.43
N ALA A 204 6.16 -10.41 -1.13
CA ALA A 204 6.74 -11.33 -0.16
C ALA A 204 5.88 -12.59 0.03
N ILE A 205 4.56 -12.46 0.02
CA ILE A 205 3.61 -13.56 0.23
C ILE A 205 3.44 -14.39 -1.04
N THR A 206 3.19 -13.76 -2.18
CA THR A 206 2.72 -14.45 -3.40
C THR A 206 3.67 -14.33 -4.58
N SER A 207 4.76 -13.57 -4.48
CA SER A 207 5.63 -13.25 -5.61
C SER A 207 4.89 -12.53 -6.75
N GLY A 208 5.51 -12.43 -7.93
CA GLY A 208 4.85 -11.98 -9.16
C GLY A 208 4.85 -10.46 -9.40
N ILE A 209 5.45 -9.66 -8.50
CA ILE A 209 5.65 -8.22 -8.73
C ILE A 209 7.04 -7.98 -9.29
N ALA A 210 7.16 -7.05 -10.25
CA ALA A 210 8.44 -6.70 -10.85
C ALA A 210 9.44 -6.20 -9.79
N SER A 211 10.70 -6.66 -9.86
CA SER A 211 11.74 -6.33 -8.88
C SER A 211 11.95 -4.81 -8.72
N ASN A 212 11.92 -4.05 -9.83
CA ASN A 212 12.05 -2.60 -9.79
C ASN A 212 10.93 -1.93 -8.98
N THR A 213 9.71 -2.45 -9.07
CA THR A 213 8.55 -1.94 -8.34
C THR A 213 8.68 -2.21 -6.84
N VAL A 214 9.13 -3.41 -6.46
CA VAL A 214 9.39 -3.78 -5.06
C VAL A 214 10.52 -2.92 -4.45
N THR A 215 11.60 -2.73 -5.21
CA THR A 215 12.73 -1.88 -4.81
C THR A 215 12.29 -0.43 -4.61
N LEU A 216 11.47 0.11 -5.52
CA LEU A 216 10.88 1.45 -5.35
C LEU A 216 10.03 1.51 -4.08
N GLY A 217 9.24 0.47 -3.78
CA GLY A 217 8.50 0.37 -2.54
C GLY A 217 9.38 0.49 -1.29
N TYR A 218 10.50 -0.24 -1.26
CA TYR A 218 11.45 -0.14 -0.15
C TYR A 218 12.09 1.25 -0.05
N ILE A 219 12.50 1.83 -1.18
CA ILE A 219 13.08 3.18 -1.21
C ILE A 219 12.11 4.20 -0.63
N VAL A 220 10.83 4.15 -1.02
CA VAL A 220 9.82 5.09 -0.53
C VAL A 220 9.56 4.90 0.97
N ILE A 221 9.40 3.66 1.45
CA ILE A 221 9.22 3.38 2.89
C ILE A 221 10.40 3.91 3.71
N ILE A 222 11.63 3.68 3.24
CA ILE A 222 12.86 4.17 3.88
C ILE A 222 12.91 5.69 3.85
N ALA A 223 12.54 6.32 2.74
CA ALA A 223 12.47 7.78 2.63
C ALA A 223 11.47 8.37 3.63
N PHE A 224 10.30 7.75 3.81
CA PHE A 224 9.33 8.15 4.84
C PHE A 224 9.88 7.95 6.27
N ALA A 225 10.59 6.86 6.55
CA ALA A 225 11.20 6.62 7.85
C ALA A 225 12.25 7.69 8.18
N LEU A 226 13.19 7.92 7.25
CA LEU A 226 14.27 8.89 7.42
C LEU A 226 13.72 10.32 7.47
N GLY A 227 12.75 10.66 6.62
CA GLY A 227 12.05 11.95 6.64
C GLY A 227 11.36 12.20 7.98
N SER A 228 10.64 11.20 8.50
CA SER A 228 9.97 11.29 9.80
C SER A 228 10.96 11.45 10.96
N LEU A 229 12.10 10.72 10.93
CA LEU A 229 13.17 10.85 11.92
C LEU A 229 13.81 12.24 11.89
N LEU A 230 14.11 12.75 10.69
CA LEU A 230 14.68 14.08 10.51
C LEU A 230 13.72 15.15 11.03
N LEU A 231 12.44 15.07 10.67
CA LEU A 231 11.42 15.99 11.15
C LEU A 231 11.25 15.91 12.67
N LEU A 232 11.24 14.71 13.25
CA LEU A 232 11.21 14.49 14.70
C LEU A 232 12.40 15.15 15.39
N TRP A 233 13.61 14.97 14.87
CA TRP A 233 14.83 15.56 15.43
C TRP A 233 14.79 17.10 15.37
N ILE A 234 14.39 17.67 14.23
CA ILE A 234 14.21 19.12 14.07
C ILE A 234 13.18 19.65 15.05
N THR A 235 12.02 18.99 15.18
CA THR A 235 10.99 19.36 16.15
C THR A 235 11.54 19.40 17.58
N MET A 236 12.32 18.40 17.99
CA MET A 236 12.91 18.37 19.33
C MET A 236 13.91 19.52 19.56
N ILE A 237 14.72 19.86 18.55
CA ILE A 237 15.63 21.02 18.61
C ILE A 237 14.85 22.32 18.76
N LEU A 238 13.78 22.50 17.98
CA LEU A 238 12.93 23.69 18.05
C LEU A 238 12.26 23.81 19.42
N LEU A 239 11.69 22.71 19.94
CA LEU A 239 11.06 22.70 21.26
C LEU A 239 12.06 23.02 22.38
N GLN A 240 13.32 22.58 22.28
CA GLN A 240 14.38 22.98 23.20
C GLN A 240 14.66 24.48 23.14
N ARG A 241 14.85 25.02 21.93
CA ARG A 241 15.16 26.44 21.73
C ARG A 241 14.06 27.37 22.26
N TYR A 242 12.80 26.96 22.16
CA TYR A 242 11.66 27.71 22.67
C TYR A 242 11.32 27.42 24.14
N HIS A 243 12.16 26.68 24.88
CA HIS A 243 11.93 26.29 26.29
C HIS A 243 10.59 25.55 26.52
N LYS A 244 10.07 24.85 25.49
CA LYS A 244 8.84 24.04 25.56
C LYS A 244 9.16 22.54 25.74
N MET A 245 10.33 22.22 26.26
CA MET A 245 10.71 20.85 26.58
C MET A 245 9.90 20.32 27.76
N GLY A 246 9.30 19.15 27.63
CA GLY A 246 8.53 18.52 28.72
C GLY A 246 7.14 19.08 28.93
N ILE A 247 6.86 20.29 28.44
CA ILE A 247 5.59 20.99 28.65
C ILE A 247 4.70 20.79 27.43
N SER A 248 3.60 20.09 27.64
CA SER A 248 2.46 20.13 26.76
C SER A 248 1.69 21.42 26.99
N GLN A 249 1.58 22.25 25.96
CA GLN A 249 0.69 23.42 26.00
C GLN A 249 -0.78 23.05 25.74
N LEU A 250 -1.05 21.79 25.40
CA LEU A 250 -2.33 21.31 24.88
C LEU A 250 -2.89 20.11 25.67
N ASP A 251 -2.19 19.68 26.72
CA ASP A 251 -2.56 18.59 27.62
C ASP A 251 -2.57 19.10 29.07
N ASP A 252 -3.75 19.52 29.52
CA ASP A 252 -3.96 20.01 30.89
C ASP A 252 -3.72 18.93 31.96
N ASN A 253 -3.67 17.64 31.57
CA ASN A 253 -3.39 16.55 32.50
C ASN A 253 -1.98 16.62 33.11
N GLN A 254 -1.04 17.31 32.46
CA GLN A 254 0.28 17.55 33.04
C GLN A 254 0.22 18.39 34.32
N LYS A 255 -0.77 19.31 34.43
CA LYS A 255 -0.99 20.10 35.64
C LYS A 255 -1.48 19.21 36.79
N LEU A 256 -2.35 18.25 36.49
CA LEU A 256 -2.85 17.29 37.48
C LEU A 256 -1.74 16.36 37.99
N GLN A 257 -0.90 15.83 37.08
CA GLN A 257 0.25 14.99 37.45
C GLN A 257 1.34 15.72 38.25
N ALA A 258 1.42 17.05 38.11
CA ALA A 258 2.34 17.88 38.91
C ALA A 258 1.83 18.12 40.34
N VAL A 259 0.52 17.99 40.57
CA VAL A 259 -0.12 18.15 41.89
C VAL A 259 -0.10 16.83 42.68
N GLU A 260 0.01 15.69 41.99
CA GLU A 260 0.14 14.35 42.61
C GLU A 260 1.57 14.00 43.06
N LYS A 261 2.54 14.88 42.81
CA LYS A 261 3.94 14.75 43.27
C LYS A 261 4.20 15.57 44.51
#